data_AF-A0A838Q724-F1
#
_entry.id   AF-A0A838Q724-F1
#
_cell.length_a   1.000
_cell.length_b   1.000
_cell.length_c   1.000
_cell.angle_alpha   90.00
_cell.angle_beta   90.00
_cell.angle_gamma   90.00
#
_symmetry.space_group_name_H-M   'P 1'
#
loop_
_entity.id
_entity.type
_entity.pdbx_description
1 polymer ?
#
loop_
_entity_poly.entity_id
_entity_poly.type
_entity_poly.pdbx_seq_one_letter_code
_entity_poly.pdbx_strand_id
1 'polypeptide(L)' 'LKTADGLPLESISETPHLTRAVLSPHSERSIDVFQDDGAVVEQFRVSGLDQMMAFDCGAFDLN' A
#
# COMPACT_ATOMS: atom_id res chain seq x y z
N LEU A 1 -0.71 8.92 -9.70
CA LEU A 1 -0.09 7.89 -10.58
C LEU A 1 -1.21 7.13 -11.32
N LYS A 2 -0.94 6.31 -12.35
CA LYS A 2 -1.99 5.51 -13.02
C LYS A 2 -1.48 4.13 -13.46
N THR A 3 -2.37 3.13 -13.47
CA THR A 3 -2.13 1.81 -14.07
C THR A 3 -2.17 1.87 -15.61
N ALA A 4 -1.77 0.79 -16.29
CA ALA A 4 -1.76 0.71 -17.76
C ALA A 4 -3.15 0.84 -18.39
N ASP A 5 -4.19 0.42 -17.69
CA ASP A 5 -5.61 0.57 -18.05
C ASP A 5 -6.21 1.91 -17.58
N GLY A 6 -5.41 2.78 -16.95
CA GLY A 6 -5.76 4.17 -16.64
C GLY A 6 -6.41 4.41 -15.27
N LEU A 7 -6.48 3.40 -14.41
CA LEU A 7 -7.00 3.55 -13.04
C LEU A 7 -6.07 4.42 -12.19
N PRO A 8 -6.61 5.26 -11.29
CA PRO A 8 -5.80 6.12 -10.44
C PRO A 8 -5.04 5.30 -9.39
N LEU A 9 -3.78 5.68 -9.17
CA LEU A 9 -2.92 5.19 -8.11
C LEU A 9 -2.50 6.34 -7.21
N GLU A 10 -2.55 6.10 -5.91
CA GLU A 10 -2.15 7.05 -4.86
C GLU A 10 -0.84 6.61 -4.20
N SER A 11 0.02 7.58 -3.90
CA SER A 11 1.26 7.35 -3.13
C SER A 11 0.99 7.53 -1.64
N ILE A 12 1.45 6.57 -0.83
CA ILE A 12 1.30 6.64 0.63
C ILE A 12 2.42 7.49 1.27
N SER A 13 3.64 7.39 0.76
CA SER A 13 4.80 8.14 1.24
C SER A 13 5.82 8.36 0.11
N GLU A 14 6.75 9.29 0.31
CA GLU A 14 7.93 9.51 -0.54
C GLU A 14 9.23 9.14 0.20
N THR A 15 9.15 8.28 1.21
CA THR A 15 10.28 7.94 2.08
C THR A 15 11.36 7.20 1.27
N PRO A 16 12.57 7.77 1.16
CA PRO A 16 13.64 7.17 0.38
C PRO A 16 14.19 5.90 1.07
N HIS A 17 14.79 5.01 0.28
CA HIS A 17 15.48 3.81 0.77
C HIS A 17 14.63 2.84 1.62
N LEU A 18 13.33 2.76 1.33
CA LEU A 18 12.43 1.81 1.96
C LEU A 18 12.97 0.37 1.84
N THR A 19 13.15 -0.29 2.98
CA THR A 19 13.64 -1.67 3.05
C THR A 19 12.49 -2.64 3.26
N ARG A 20 11.46 -2.23 4.02
CA ARG A 20 10.31 -3.07 4.32
C ARG A 20 9.03 -2.23 4.36
N ALA A 21 7.95 -2.83 3.88
CA ALA A 21 6.59 -2.40 4.13
C ALA A 21 5.77 -3.58 4.66
N VAL A 22 4.94 -3.33 5.67
CA VAL A 22 4.01 -4.31 6.25
C VAL A 22 2.62 -3.72 6.23
N LEU A 23 1.69 -4.47 5.66
CA LEU A 23 0.26 -4.15 5.64
C LEU A 23 -0.42 -4.98 6.72
N SER A 24 -1.04 -4.31 7.69
CA SER A 24 -1.83 -4.97 8.73
C SER A 24 -3.28 -4.53 8.65
N PRO A 25 -4.26 -5.45 8.71
CA PRO A 25 -5.65 -5.07 8.93
C PRO A 25 -5.78 -4.22 10.19
N HIS A 26 -6.51 -3.11 10.10
CA HIS A 26 -6.88 -2.30 11.26
C HIS A 26 -8.37 -2.47 11.59
N SER A 27 -9.22 -2.40 10.57
CA SER A 27 -10.66 -2.65 10.65
C SER A 27 -11.17 -3.21 9.32
N GLU A 28 -12.47 -3.47 9.22
CA GLU A 28 -13.10 -3.85 7.94
C GLU A 28 -12.89 -2.83 6.81
N ARG A 29 -12.64 -1.55 7.14
CA ARG A 29 -12.55 -0.45 6.17
C ARG A 29 -11.24 0.32 6.26
N SER A 30 -10.25 -0.22 6.96
CA SER A 30 -8.93 0.42 7.05
C SER A 30 -7.80 -0.58 7.27
N ILE A 31 -6.64 -0.22 6.74
CA ILE A 31 -5.36 -0.91 6.95
C ILE A 31 -4.36 0.06 7.55
N ASP A 32 -3.50 -0.46 8.42
CA ASP A 32 -2.28 0.22 8.84
C ASP A 32 -1.13 -0.23 7.94
N VAL A 33 -0.34 0.74 7.47
CA VAL A 33 0.86 0.54 6.68
C VAL A 33 2.05 0.95 7.53
N PHE A 34 2.90 -0.01 7.85
CA PHE A 34 4.17 0.24 8.51
C PHE A 34 5.26 0.18 7.45
N GLN A 35 6.15 1.17 7.45
CA GLN A 35 7.30 1.18 6.56
C GLN A 35 8.57 1.52 7.34
N ASP A 36 9.70 0.97 6.91
CA ASP A 36 10.99 1.29 7.48
C ASP A 36 12.14 1.20 6.48
N ASP A 37 13.18 1.99 6.75
CA ASP A 37 14.47 2.00 6.07
C ASP A 37 15.55 1.20 6.83
N GLY A 38 15.13 0.42 7.83
CA GLY A 38 16.01 -0.30 8.76
C GLY A 38 16.46 0.51 9.99
N ALA A 39 16.15 1.81 10.07
CA ALA A 39 16.47 2.66 11.22
C ALA A 39 15.22 3.30 11.85
N VAL A 40 14.27 3.76 11.04
CA VAL A 40 13.03 4.43 11.49
C VAL A 40 11.81 3.69 10.97
N VAL A 41 10.82 3.49 11.84
CA VAL A 41 9.50 2.97 11.46
C VAL A 41 8.50 4.12 11.40
N GLU A 42 7.84 4.28 10.26
CA GLU A 42 6.70 5.17 10.07
C GLU A 42 5.41 4.36 9.95
N GLN A 43 4.30 4.89 10.48
CA GLN A 43 2.98 4.30 10.37
C GLN A 43 2.02 5.26 9.66
N PHE A 44 1.35 4.74 8.64
CA PHE A 44 0.26 5.42 7.94
C PHE A 44 -1.03 4.61 8.12
N ARG A 45 -2.17 5.31 8.18
CA ARG A 45 -3.48 4.67 8.16
C ARG A 45 -4.18 4.99 6.86
N VAL A 46 -4.50 3.95 6.10
CA VAL A 46 -5.35 4.05 4.91
C VAL A 46 -6.77 3.67 5.32
N SER A 47 -7.71 4.60 5.14
CA SER A 47 -9.13 4.41 5.46
C SER A 47 -9.98 4.50 4.19
N GLY A 48 -11.23 4.06 4.27
CA GLY A 48 -12.15 4.10 3.13
C GLY A 48 -11.85 2.99 2.12
N LEU A 49 -11.43 1.81 2.57
CA LEU A 49 -11.17 0.66 1.69
C LEU A 49 -12.41 0.25 0.88
N ASP A 50 -13.60 0.56 1.39
CA ASP A 50 -14.88 0.38 0.70
C ASP A 50 -15.04 1.30 -0.53
N GLN A 51 -14.20 2.32 -0.65
CA GLN A 51 -14.13 3.22 -1.81
C GLN A 51 -12.99 2.84 -2.76
N MET A 52 -12.16 1.86 -2.40
CA MET A 52 -11.09 1.36 -3.27
C MET A 52 -11.65 0.33 -4.25
N MET A 53 -11.24 0.42 -5.52
CA MET A 53 -11.55 -0.61 -6.50
C MET A 53 -10.63 -1.81 -6.31
N ALA A 54 -11.21 -2.99 -6.15
CA ALA A 54 -10.47 -4.24 -6.25
C ALA A 54 -10.13 -4.49 -7.73
N PHE A 55 -8.84 -4.64 -8.03
CA PHE A 55 -8.37 -5.00 -9.36
C PHE A 55 -7.79 -6.41 -9.31
N ASP A 56 -8.21 -7.28 -10.24
CA ASP A 56 -7.56 -8.56 -10.45
C ASP A 56 -6.26 -8.31 -11.21
N CYS A 57 -5.15 -8.36 -10.49
CA CYS A 57 -3.83 -8.16 -11.07
C CYS A 57 -3.29 -9.40 -11.81
N GLY A 58 -4.08 -10.47 -11.95
CA GLY A 58 -3.67 -11.73 -12.55
C GLY A 58 -2.74 -12.53 -11.64
N ALA A 59 -2.16 -13.60 -12.20
CA ALA A 59 -1.17 -14.40 -11.49
C ALA A 59 0.19 -13.70 -11.48
N PHE A 60 0.82 -13.66 -10.31
CA PHE A 60 2.19 -13.20 -10.15
C PHE A 60 3.09 -14.38 -9.80
N ASP A 61 4.27 -14.43 -10.41
CA ASP A 61 5.30 -15.40 -10.06
C ASP A 61 6.24 -14.77 -9.03
N LEU A 62 6.41 -15.44 -7.89
CA LEU A 62 7.36 -15.04 -6.85
C LEU A 62 8.55 -15.99 -6.93
N ASN A 63 9.64 -15.51 -7.55
CA ASN A 63 10.93 -16.20 -7.59
C ASN A 63 11.69 -16.07 -6.27
#